data_AF-A0AAD9QUU1-F1
#
_entry.id   AF-A0AAD9QUU1-F1
#
_cell.length_a   1.000
_cell.length_b   1.000
_cell.length_c   1.000
_cell.angle_alpha   90.00
_cell.angle_beta   90.00
_cell.angle_gamma   90.00
#
_symmetry.space_group_name_H-M   'P 1'
#
loop_
_entity.id
_entity.type
_entity.pdbx_description
1 polymer ?
#
loop_
_entity_poly.entity_id
_entity_poly.type
_entity_poly.pdbx_seq_one_letter_code
_entity_poly.pdbx_strand_id
1 'polypeptide(L)'
;MEVNLATIGSDGWKNASIRTIRLSQTVVNRSDKACELGQQVDPLPTIRDTSMQLSNGRIHAYCRATRAVLVKLRESLLGTNEEIKSLLRGKEELEKTLEHIRKDIILNTRSTMHRQTRPLREKTFLNINEVDIGSMHGPHNERGQNACINNYYCVVFRSSIIFLSFSSKDSDGADDLLAAERQHLLKLKRILEAQLRSVQKQLQVLDGARKRLAACLQERSRVLDLICHAVSSVHGAGIKEGQTEKPVTPPIEPLGPYTPECARVISTAAEARKRSNNLRKEVAEAIEQTVKLQKAAHQSVNDGLTQKIAETVTMKQHLLVGSGETQMALFRSKRWYDATEMALGYTLGPVSYSDLTTRERLDRPAVQLHQRHPGNQLPEAREIVRAGEGLQESLNATARNIGLLRLTKKKVDEDARDKHRAAVIDGDVTRMRRRLGNHRWVINGIGC
;
A
#
# COMPACT_ATOMS: atom_id res chain seq x y z
N MET A 1 -17.81 -112.78 -75.98
CA MET A 1 -19.21 -112.41 -76.21
C MET A 1 -19.27 -110.90 -76.28
N GLU A 2 -19.18 -110.35 -77.50
CA GLU A 2 -19.36 -108.92 -77.75
C GLU A 2 -20.86 -108.61 -77.73
N VAL A 3 -21.26 -107.77 -76.77
CA VAL A 3 -22.63 -107.26 -76.70
C VAL A 3 -22.73 -106.13 -77.73
N ASN A 4 -23.28 -106.45 -78.90
CA ASN A 4 -23.68 -105.47 -79.91
C ASN A 4 -24.79 -104.58 -79.30
N LEU A 5 -24.40 -103.41 -78.78
CA LEU A 5 -25.36 -102.34 -78.52
C LEU A 5 -25.89 -101.84 -79.87
N ALA A 6 -27.19 -102.02 -80.08
CA ALA A 6 -27.92 -101.49 -81.23
C ALA A 6 -27.63 -99.99 -81.38
N THR A 7 -27.06 -99.59 -82.51
CA THR A 7 -26.80 -98.18 -82.81
C THR A 7 -28.10 -97.56 -83.32
N ILE A 8 -28.79 -96.80 -82.46
CA ILE A 8 -30.02 -96.09 -82.82
C ILE A 8 -29.63 -94.74 -83.45
N GLY A 9 -29.85 -94.60 -84.76
CA GLY A 9 -29.61 -93.37 -85.54
C GLY A 9 -28.54 -93.51 -86.64
N SER A 10 -28.58 -92.68 -87.69
CA SER A 10 -27.62 -92.78 -88.82
C SER A 10 -26.20 -92.38 -88.39
N ASP A 11 -25.20 -93.18 -88.81
CA ASP A 11 -23.79 -92.91 -88.47
C ASP A 11 -23.30 -91.55 -88.99
N GLY A 12 -23.89 -91.05 -90.08
CA GLY A 12 -23.65 -89.70 -90.58
C GLY A 12 -24.03 -88.62 -89.56
N TRP A 13 -25.15 -88.79 -88.86
CA TRP A 13 -25.62 -87.86 -87.84
C TRP A 13 -24.78 -87.93 -86.57
N LYS A 14 -24.42 -89.13 -86.12
CA LYS A 14 -23.50 -89.34 -84.99
C LYS A 14 -22.14 -88.70 -85.23
N ASN A 15 -21.54 -88.92 -86.41
CA ASN A 15 -20.24 -88.36 -86.77
C ASN A 15 -20.28 -86.85 -87.00
N ALA A 16 -21.39 -86.30 -87.48
CA ALA A 16 -21.61 -84.85 -87.54
C ALA A 16 -21.68 -84.24 -86.13
N SER A 17 -22.48 -84.83 -85.22
CA SER A 17 -22.61 -84.38 -83.83
C SER A 17 -21.29 -84.45 -83.07
N ILE A 18 -20.51 -85.53 -83.22
CA ILE A 18 -19.18 -85.63 -82.59
C ILE A 18 -18.22 -84.56 -83.12
N ARG A 19 -18.26 -84.23 -84.43
CA ARG A 19 -17.47 -83.14 -85.00
C ARG A 19 -17.89 -81.78 -84.45
N THR A 20 -19.19 -81.53 -84.32
CA THR A 20 -19.72 -80.30 -83.71
C THR A 20 -19.33 -80.18 -82.25
N ILE A 21 -19.37 -81.27 -81.48
CA ILE A 21 -18.92 -81.31 -80.08
C ILE A 21 -17.42 -81.01 -79.99
N ARG A 22 -16.58 -81.62 -80.84
CA ARG A 22 -15.14 -81.34 -80.86
C ARG A 22 -14.84 -79.89 -81.24
N LEU A 23 -15.57 -79.35 -82.21
CA LEU A 23 -15.46 -77.94 -82.60
C LEU A 23 -15.87 -77.02 -81.44
N SER A 24 -16.98 -77.32 -80.77
CA SER A 24 -17.43 -76.62 -79.56
C SER A 24 -16.36 -76.65 -78.46
N GLN A 25 -15.79 -77.82 -78.17
CA GLN A 25 -14.72 -77.97 -77.18
C GLN A 25 -13.49 -77.12 -77.54
N THR A 26 -13.15 -77.07 -78.83
CA THR A 26 -12.02 -76.27 -79.33
C THR A 26 -12.30 -74.77 -79.21
N VAL A 27 -13.53 -74.34 -79.46
CA VAL A 27 -13.97 -72.94 -79.31
C VAL A 27 -13.98 -72.53 -77.83
N VAL A 28 -14.49 -73.38 -76.94
CA VAL A 28 -14.47 -73.15 -75.48
C VAL A 28 -13.04 -73.02 -74.98
N ASN A 29 -12.17 -73.97 -75.30
CA ASN A 29 -10.77 -73.93 -74.88
C ASN A 29 -10.03 -72.67 -75.41
N ARG A 30 -10.37 -72.22 -76.62
CA ARG A 30 -9.79 -70.99 -77.19
C ARG A 30 -10.33 -69.72 -76.51
N SER A 31 -11.61 -69.72 -76.15
CA SER A 31 -12.24 -68.64 -75.37
C SER A 31 -11.65 -68.54 -73.96
N ASP A 32 -11.51 -69.67 -73.27
CA ASP A 32 -10.95 -69.72 -71.92
C ASP A 32 -9.49 -69.25 -71.92
N LYS A 33 -8.70 -69.70 -72.90
CA LYS A 33 -7.31 -69.26 -73.06
C LYS A 33 -7.20 -67.78 -73.43
N ALA A 34 -8.16 -67.22 -74.17
CA ALA A 34 -8.23 -65.78 -74.45
C ALA A 34 -8.66 -64.97 -73.23
N CYS A 35 -9.55 -65.50 -72.39
CA CYS A 35 -9.93 -64.89 -71.12
C CYS A 35 -8.77 -64.90 -70.10
N GLU A 36 -8.03 -66.01 -69.99
CA GLU A 36 -6.81 -66.09 -69.17
C GLU A 36 -5.73 -65.12 -69.66
N LEU A 37 -5.52 -65.01 -70.98
CA LEU A 37 -4.61 -64.00 -71.53
C LEU A 37 -5.09 -62.58 -71.23
N GLY A 38 -6.39 -62.31 -71.35
CA GLY A 38 -6.98 -61.02 -71.01
C GLY A 38 -6.78 -60.65 -69.54
N GLN A 39 -6.89 -61.62 -68.62
CA GLN A 39 -6.62 -61.42 -67.19
C GLN A 39 -5.13 -61.20 -66.89
N GLN A 40 -4.21 -61.79 -67.66
CA GLN A 40 -2.76 -61.56 -67.51
C GLN A 40 -2.28 -60.26 -68.15
N VAL A 41 -2.88 -59.84 -69.26
CA VAL A 41 -2.50 -58.64 -70.03
C VAL A 41 -3.18 -57.39 -69.47
N ASP A 42 -4.36 -57.52 -68.84
CA ASP A 42 -5.14 -56.39 -68.31
C ASP A 42 -5.32 -56.45 -66.77
N PRO A 43 -4.30 -56.04 -65.99
CA PRO A 43 -4.39 -55.96 -64.53
C PRO A 43 -5.20 -54.74 -64.02
N LEU A 44 -5.88 -54.00 -64.91
CA LEU A 44 -6.47 -52.70 -64.60
C LEU A 44 -7.53 -52.70 -63.48
N PRO A 45 -8.47 -53.67 -63.36
CA PRO A 45 -9.47 -53.65 -62.29
C PRO A 45 -8.84 -53.87 -60.91
N THR A 46 -7.99 -54.88 -60.79
CA THR A 46 -7.33 -55.22 -59.53
C THR A 46 -6.38 -54.11 -59.09
N ILE A 47 -5.49 -53.62 -59.96
CA ILE A 47 -4.55 -52.54 -59.61
C ILE A 47 -5.29 -51.24 -59.26
N ARG A 48 -6.40 -50.93 -59.95
CA ARG A 48 -7.23 -49.77 -59.61
C ARG A 48 -7.82 -49.90 -58.22
N ASP A 49 -8.39 -51.06 -57.88
CA ASP A 49 -8.98 -51.30 -56.57
C ASP A 49 -7.92 -51.30 -55.45
N THR A 50 -6.75 -51.93 -55.66
CA THR A 50 -5.65 -51.85 -54.69
C THR A 50 -5.14 -50.43 -54.53
N SER A 51 -5.02 -49.67 -55.63
CA SER A 51 -4.60 -48.26 -55.60
C SER A 51 -5.61 -47.38 -54.87
N MET A 52 -6.92 -47.59 -55.09
CA MET A 52 -7.99 -46.89 -54.37
C MET A 52 -7.98 -47.24 -52.89
N GLN A 53 -7.82 -48.51 -52.52
CA GLN A 53 -7.72 -48.94 -51.12
C GLN A 53 -6.50 -48.34 -50.42
N LEU A 54 -5.32 -48.36 -51.06
CA LEU A 54 -4.10 -47.77 -50.52
C LEU A 54 -4.22 -46.25 -50.38
N SER A 55 -4.81 -45.58 -51.38
CA SER A 55 -5.06 -44.14 -51.36
C SER A 55 -6.02 -43.76 -50.24
N ASN A 56 -7.18 -44.42 -50.15
CA ASN A 56 -8.17 -44.20 -49.09
C ASN A 56 -7.57 -44.48 -47.71
N GLY A 57 -6.77 -45.55 -47.57
CA GLY A 57 -6.04 -45.86 -46.34
C GLY A 57 -5.12 -44.73 -45.90
N ARG A 58 -4.35 -44.14 -46.84
CA ARG A 58 -3.49 -42.97 -46.58
C ARG A 58 -4.30 -41.73 -46.22
N ILE A 59 -5.41 -41.47 -46.91
CA ILE A 59 -6.29 -40.33 -46.62
C ILE A 59 -6.89 -40.45 -45.22
N HIS A 60 -7.42 -41.62 -44.85
CA HIS A 60 -7.96 -41.85 -43.52
C HIS A 60 -6.89 -41.71 -42.43
N ALA A 61 -5.67 -42.19 -42.66
CA ALA A 61 -4.55 -41.98 -41.75
C ALA A 61 -4.21 -40.49 -41.57
N TYR A 62 -4.15 -39.73 -42.67
CA TYR A 62 -3.94 -38.28 -42.64
C TYR A 62 -5.07 -37.56 -41.88
N CYS A 63 -6.34 -37.90 -42.12
CA CYS A 63 -7.48 -37.33 -41.41
C CYS A 63 -7.42 -37.60 -39.90
N ARG A 64 -7.10 -38.84 -39.48
CA ARG A 64 -6.93 -39.18 -38.06
C ARG A 64 -5.81 -38.36 -37.41
N ALA A 65 -4.67 -38.27 -38.08
CA ALA A 65 -3.54 -37.48 -37.61
C ALA A 65 -3.84 -35.97 -37.55
N THR A 66 -4.57 -35.43 -38.52
CA THR A 66 -5.01 -34.02 -38.55
C THR A 66 -5.97 -33.73 -37.40
N ARG A 67 -6.91 -34.64 -37.10
CA ARG A 67 -7.79 -34.54 -35.92
C ARG A 67 -6.99 -34.52 -34.61
N ALA A 68 -5.94 -35.33 -34.49
CA ALA A 68 -5.04 -35.31 -33.34
C ALA A 68 -4.39 -33.92 -33.13
N VAL A 69 -3.91 -33.31 -34.23
CA VAL A 69 -3.33 -31.96 -34.20
C VAL A 69 -4.37 -30.90 -33.84
N LEU A 70 -5.58 -31.00 -34.37
CA LEU A 70 -6.70 -30.11 -34.01
C LEU A 70 -7.03 -30.17 -32.53
N VAL A 71 -7.07 -31.37 -31.94
CA VAL A 71 -7.26 -31.55 -30.49
C VAL A 71 -6.16 -30.84 -29.72
N LYS A 72 -4.89 -31.06 -30.08
CA LYS A 72 -3.73 -30.41 -29.43
C LYS A 72 -3.75 -28.88 -29.53
N LEU A 73 -4.15 -28.34 -30.70
CA LEU A 73 -4.32 -26.90 -30.89
C LEU A 73 -5.47 -26.34 -30.04
N ARG A 74 -6.60 -27.06 -29.96
CA ARG A 74 -7.75 -26.71 -29.11
C ARG A 74 -7.36 -26.70 -27.63
N GLU A 75 -6.66 -27.72 -27.14
CA GLU A 75 -6.17 -27.78 -25.77
C GLU A 75 -5.23 -26.60 -25.46
N SER A 76 -4.31 -26.29 -26.36
CA SER A 76 -3.42 -25.13 -26.19
C SER A 76 -4.18 -23.80 -26.22
N LEU A 77 -5.20 -23.66 -27.06
CA LEU A 77 -6.06 -22.48 -27.09
C LEU A 77 -6.84 -22.31 -25.78
N LEU A 78 -7.45 -23.39 -25.28
CA LEU A 78 -8.18 -23.40 -24.00
C LEU A 78 -7.25 -23.04 -22.84
N GLY A 79 -6.07 -23.66 -22.76
CA GLY A 79 -5.08 -23.33 -21.73
C GLY A 79 -4.61 -21.87 -21.79
N THR A 80 -4.56 -21.28 -22.98
CA THR A 80 -4.22 -19.85 -23.14
C THR A 80 -5.36 -18.95 -22.68
N ASN A 81 -6.62 -19.31 -22.95
CA ASN A 81 -7.79 -18.59 -22.46
C ASN A 81 -7.92 -18.61 -20.94
N GLU A 82 -7.69 -19.77 -20.31
CA GLU A 82 -7.70 -19.88 -18.84
C GLU A 82 -6.58 -19.06 -18.19
N GLU A 83 -5.42 -18.99 -18.83
CA GLU A 83 -4.32 -18.16 -18.34
C GLU A 83 -4.64 -16.65 -18.49
N ILE A 84 -5.28 -16.23 -19.58
CA ILE A 84 -5.78 -14.85 -19.74
C ILE A 84 -6.79 -14.50 -18.64
N LYS A 85 -7.77 -15.37 -18.38
CA LYS A 85 -8.76 -15.16 -17.30
C LYS A 85 -8.08 -15.04 -15.94
N SER A 86 -7.11 -15.92 -15.66
CA SER A 86 -6.37 -15.92 -14.40
C SER A 86 -5.55 -14.64 -14.21
N LEU A 87 -4.88 -14.17 -15.27
CA LEU A 87 -4.09 -12.94 -15.24
C LEU A 87 -4.99 -11.69 -15.12
N LEU A 88 -6.17 -11.69 -15.74
CA LEU A 88 -7.16 -10.62 -15.58
C LEU A 88 -7.65 -10.48 -14.14
N ARG A 89 -7.93 -11.58 -13.43
CA ARG A 89 -8.27 -11.54 -12.00
C ARG A 89 -7.15 -10.92 -11.17
N GLY A 90 -5.90 -11.29 -11.45
CA GLY A 90 -4.73 -10.70 -10.81
C GLY A 90 -4.61 -9.19 -11.09
N LYS A 91 -4.93 -8.76 -12.31
CA LYS A 91 -4.98 -7.34 -12.70
C LYS A 91 -6.02 -6.57 -11.88
N GLU A 92 -7.23 -7.11 -11.73
CA GLU A 92 -8.32 -6.47 -10.98
C GLU A 92 -7.95 -6.30 -9.49
N GLU A 93 -7.36 -7.33 -8.86
CA GLU A 93 -6.90 -7.23 -7.48
C GLU A 93 -5.75 -6.21 -7.32
N LEU A 94 -4.86 -6.13 -8.31
CA LEU A 94 -3.81 -5.13 -8.35
C LEU A 94 -4.37 -3.70 -8.48
N GLU A 95 -5.38 -3.49 -9.32
CA GLU A 95 -6.06 -2.19 -9.45
C GLU A 95 -6.78 -1.79 -8.17
N LYS A 96 -7.45 -2.74 -7.50
CA LYS A 96 -8.12 -2.53 -6.23
C LYS A 96 -7.15 -2.15 -5.11
N THR A 97 -6.02 -2.85 -5.00
CA THR A 97 -4.98 -2.55 -3.99
C THR A 97 -4.33 -1.20 -4.26
N LEU A 98 -4.09 -0.85 -5.51
CA LEU A 98 -3.58 0.46 -5.91
C LEU A 98 -4.56 1.58 -5.54
N GLU A 99 -5.87 1.36 -5.72
CA GLU A 99 -6.89 2.31 -5.31
C GLU A 99 -6.93 2.52 -3.78
N HIS A 100 -6.71 1.47 -2.98
CA HIS A 100 -6.54 1.61 -1.53
C HIS A 100 -5.34 2.51 -1.19
N ILE A 101 -4.17 2.26 -1.81
CA ILE A 101 -2.97 3.09 -1.59
C ILE A 101 -3.20 4.55 -1.99
N ARG A 102 -3.95 4.82 -3.07
CA ARG A 102 -4.31 6.20 -3.47
C ARG A 102 -5.17 6.89 -2.41
N LYS A 103 -6.18 6.20 -1.87
CA LYS A 103 -7.02 6.72 -0.79
C LYS A 103 -6.19 7.02 0.46
N ASP A 104 -5.22 6.17 0.80
CA ASP A 104 -4.36 6.39 1.95
C ASP A 104 -3.42 7.59 1.77
N ILE A 105 -2.91 7.83 0.57
CA ILE A 105 -2.14 9.05 0.27
C ILE A 105 -3.00 10.30 0.49
N ILE A 106 -4.28 10.26 0.09
CA ILE A 106 -5.21 11.37 0.33
C ILE A 106 -5.47 11.52 1.84
N LEU A 107 -5.68 10.41 2.56
CA LEU A 107 -5.87 10.42 4.01
C LEU A 107 -4.68 11.04 4.73
N ASN A 108 -3.47 10.63 4.37
CA ASN A 108 -2.22 11.17 4.91
C ASN A 108 -2.10 12.67 4.61
N THR A 109 -2.37 13.10 3.37
CA THR A 109 -2.37 14.52 2.99
C THR A 109 -3.36 15.33 3.83
N ARG A 110 -4.59 14.81 4.02
CA ARG A 110 -5.60 15.43 4.89
C ARG A 110 -5.16 15.47 6.35
N SER A 111 -4.49 14.43 6.83
CA SER A 111 -3.94 14.38 8.20
C SER A 111 -2.91 15.49 8.40
N THR A 112 -1.96 15.63 7.46
CA THR A 112 -0.95 16.69 7.49
C THR A 112 -1.58 18.08 7.41
N MET A 113 -2.52 18.32 6.48
CA MET A 113 -3.22 19.60 6.37
C MET A 113 -3.99 19.96 7.64
N HIS A 114 -4.64 18.98 8.28
CA HIS A 114 -5.36 19.24 9.52
C HIS A 114 -4.40 19.63 10.66
N ARG A 115 -3.23 18.99 10.75
CA ARG A 115 -2.18 19.35 11.72
C ARG A 115 -1.55 20.72 11.46
N GLN A 116 -1.51 21.16 10.21
CA GLN A 116 -1.10 22.52 9.88
C GLN A 116 -2.05 23.59 10.46
N THR A 117 -3.20 23.24 11.04
CA THR A 117 -4.07 24.20 11.74
C THR A 117 -3.69 24.42 13.21
N ARG A 118 -2.68 23.70 13.73
CA ARG A 118 -2.19 23.87 15.11
C ARG A 118 -1.69 25.29 15.39
N PRO A 119 -1.73 25.77 16.64
CA PRO A 119 -1.14 27.05 17.02
C PRO A 119 0.34 27.15 16.60
N LEU A 120 0.79 28.33 16.16
CA LEU A 120 2.16 28.52 15.63
C LEU A 120 3.25 28.17 16.66
N ARG A 121 3.02 28.52 17.93
CA ARG A 121 3.93 28.21 19.05
C ARG A 121 4.08 26.71 19.33
N GLU A 122 3.18 25.88 18.78
CA GLU A 122 3.22 24.42 18.83
C GLU A 122 3.87 23.78 17.58
N LYS A 123 4.00 24.55 16.49
CA LYS A 123 4.60 24.09 15.23
C LYS A 123 6.11 24.28 15.22
N THR A 124 6.56 25.43 15.69
CA THR A 124 7.97 25.71 15.96
C THR A 124 8.18 25.58 17.45
N PHE A 125 9.11 24.72 17.89
CA PHE A 125 9.70 24.87 19.21
C PHE A 125 10.39 26.24 19.23
N LEU A 126 9.67 27.29 19.64
CA LEU A 126 10.31 28.53 20.02
C LEU A 126 11.05 28.23 21.30
N ASN A 127 12.36 28.09 21.14
CA ASN A 127 13.34 27.99 22.20
C ASN A 127 13.25 29.30 23.01
N ILE A 128 12.39 29.34 24.03
CA ILE A 128 12.36 30.44 24.98
C ILE A 128 13.51 30.21 25.96
N ASN A 129 14.73 30.52 25.52
CA ASN A 129 15.89 30.72 26.38
C ASN A 129 16.78 31.82 25.75
N GLU A 130 16.17 32.97 25.53
CA GLU A 130 16.88 34.25 25.52
C GLU A 130 16.01 35.21 26.32
N VAL A 131 16.24 35.20 27.64
CA VAL A 131 15.98 36.39 28.44
C VAL A 131 17.26 37.20 28.31
N ASP A 132 17.23 38.20 27.44
CA ASP A 132 18.13 39.35 27.50
C ASP A 132 18.00 39.96 28.90
N ILE A 133 18.87 39.53 29.82
CA ILE A 133 19.21 40.31 31.00
C ILE A 133 20.22 41.33 30.49
N GLY A 134 19.68 42.47 30.05
CA GLY A 134 20.46 43.63 29.66
C GLY A 134 21.53 43.95 30.71
N SER A 135 22.76 43.99 30.23
CA SER A 135 23.96 44.48 30.90
C SER A 135 23.71 45.83 31.59
N MET A 136 23.91 45.85 32.91
CA MET A 136 24.26 47.05 33.66
C MET A 136 25.55 46.74 34.41
N HIS A 137 26.68 47.00 33.75
CA HIS A 137 27.99 47.12 34.37
C HIS A 137 28.06 48.42 35.18
N GLY A 138 28.50 48.32 36.44
CA GLY A 138 28.98 49.43 37.26
C GLY A 138 29.63 48.88 38.55
N PRO A 139 30.74 49.47 39.05
CA PRO A 139 31.89 48.66 39.48
C PRO A 139 32.13 48.58 41.01
N HIS A 140 32.91 47.56 41.39
CA HIS A 140 33.78 47.41 42.58
C HIS A 140 33.30 47.93 43.95
N ASN A 141 33.27 47.04 44.96
CA ASN A 141 34.39 46.93 45.91
C ASN A 141 34.26 45.70 46.82
N GLU A 142 35.39 45.04 47.05
CA GLU A 142 35.54 43.96 48.03
C GLU A 142 35.62 44.54 49.45
N ARG A 143 34.85 43.95 50.37
CA ARG A 143 35.30 43.68 51.74
C ARG A 143 34.33 42.71 52.42
N GLY A 144 34.82 41.51 52.72
CA GLY A 144 34.08 40.52 53.48
C GLY A 144 33.90 40.93 54.93
N GLN A 145 32.79 40.47 55.53
CA GLN A 145 32.80 39.51 56.64
C GLN A 145 31.36 39.20 57.07
N ASN A 146 31.04 37.91 57.01
CA ASN A 146 30.26 37.13 57.98
C ASN A 146 29.04 37.79 58.64
N ALA A 147 27.85 37.34 58.24
CA ALA A 147 26.92 36.58 59.09
C ALA A 147 25.51 36.66 58.48
N CYS A 148 25.03 35.54 57.95
CA CYS A 148 23.64 35.06 58.02
C CYS A 148 23.53 33.82 57.13
N ILE A 149 24.10 32.73 57.64
CA ILE A 149 23.70 31.38 57.26
C ILE A 149 22.33 31.17 57.90
N ASN A 150 21.26 31.17 57.09
CA ASN A 150 20.14 30.22 57.12
C ASN A 150 18.86 30.81 56.53
N ASN A 151 18.16 29.94 55.79
CA ASN A 151 16.82 30.09 55.23
C ASN A 151 16.72 31.02 54.01
N TYR A 152 16.76 30.41 52.81
CA TYR A 152 15.70 30.50 51.79
C TYR A 152 16.20 29.94 50.44
N TYR A 153 16.64 28.69 50.40
CA TYR A 153 16.72 27.93 49.14
C TYR A 153 16.41 26.46 49.42
N CYS A 154 15.11 26.15 49.52
CA CYS A 154 14.64 24.77 49.49
C CYS A 154 13.41 24.68 48.57
N VAL A 155 13.65 24.85 47.27
CA VAL A 155 12.90 24.19 46.19
C VAL A 155 13.93 23.83 45.12
N VAL A 156 14.87 22.97 45.49
CA VAL A 156 15.75 22.31 44.52
C VAL A 156 14.89 21.25 43.83
N PHE A 157 14.41 21.60 42.64
CA PHE A 157 13.95 20.64 41.66
C PHE A 157 15.01 19.54 41.53
N ARG A 158 14.63 18.29 41.82
CA ARG A 158 15.47 17.12 41.59
C ARG A 158 15.75 17.01 40.08
N SER A 159 16.94 17.45 39.71
CA SER A 159 17.51 17.29 38.37
C SER A 159 17.86 15.82 38.12
N SER A 160 17.03 15.13 37.36
CA SER A 160 17.49 14.02 36.53
C SER A 160 18.11 14.63 35.27
N ILE A 161 19.44 14.57 35.20
CA ILE A 161 20.22 14.82 34.00
C ILE A 161 19.79 13.77 32.96
N ILE A 162 19.07 14.21 31.93
CA ILE A 162 18.96 13.47 30.68
C ILE A 162 19.71 14.29 29.64
N PHE A 163 20.91 13.80 29.32
CA PHE A 163 21.70 14.17 28.17
C PHE A 163 20.94 13.68 26.92
N LEU A 164 20.33 14.58 26.14
CA LEU A 164 19.80 14.23 24.82
C LEU A 164 20.21 15.30 23.81
N SER A 165 21.05 14.84 22.90
CA SER A 165 21.60 15.53 21.74
C SER A 165 20.52 16.29 20.97
N PHE A 166 20.73 17.59 20.81
CA PHE A 166 19.86 18.54 20.14
C PHE A 166 20.09 18.44 18.63
N SER A 167 19.09 17.94 17.88
CA SER A 167 19.00 18.14 16.43
C SER A 167 17.94 19.18 16.18
N SER A 168 18.34 20.34 15.67
CA SER A 168 17.45 21.40 15.20
C SER A 168 16.61 20.86 14.04
N LYS A 169 15.42 20.35 14.35
CA LYS A 169 14.38 20.14 13.36
C LYS A 169 13.16 20.90 13.80
N ASP A 170 12.76 21.87 12.99
CA ASP A 170 11.50 22.60 13.07
C ASP A 170 10.28 21.69 12.79
N SER A 171 10.46 20.36 12.79
CA SER A 171 9.42 19.36 12.54
C SER A 171 9.15 18.54 13.80
N ASP A 172 7.87 18.51 14.20
CA ASP A 172 7.38 17.62 15.24
C ASP A 172 7.60 16.16 14.81
N GLY A 173 8.00 15.28 15.73
CA GLY A 173 8.30 13.89 15.40
C GLY A 173 7.13 13.14 14.77
N ALA A 174 5.90 13.52 15.11
CA ALA A 174 4.71 12.95 14.49
C ALA A 174 4.46 13.49 13.06
N ASP A 175 4.99 14.65 12.68
CA ASP A 175 4.96 15.15 11.30
C ASP A 175 6.04 14.44 10.45
N ASP A 176 7.20 14.12 11.02
CA ASP A 176 8.20 13.25 10.40
C ASP A 176 7.63 11.86 10.07
N LEU A 177 6.85 11.28 11.00
CA LEU A 177 6.17 10.00 10.77
C LEU A 177 5.12 10.08 9.64
N LEU A 178 4.35 11.17 9.56
CA LEU A 178 3.41 11.39 8.46
C LEU A 178 4.12 11.56 7.12
N ALA A 179 5.25 12.27 7.09
CA ALA A 179 6.07 12.42 5.88
C ALA A 179 6.68 11.07 5.44
N ALA A 180 7.17 10.27 6.38
CA ALA A 180 7.68 8.93 6.11
C ALA A 180 6.58 8.01 5.56
N GLU A 181 5.40 7.98 6.17
CA GLU A 181 4.24 7.22 5.67
C GLU A 181 3.89 7.61 4.23
N ARG A 182 3.85 8.91 3.93
CA ARG A 182 3.61 9.40 2.56
C ARG A 182 4.63 8.87 1.57
N GLN A 183 5.92 8.93 1.91
CA GLN A 183 6.99 8.43 1.05
C GLN A 183 6.88 6.93 0.82
N HIS A 184 6.57 6.15 1.86
CA HIS A 184 6.34 4.71 1.76
C HIS A 184 5.15 4.39 0.84
N LEU A 185 4.01 5.07 1.00
CA LEU A 185 2.83 4.88 0.16
C LEU A 185 3.10 5.26 -1.31
N LEU A 186 3.84 6.33 -1.58
CA LEU A 186 4.25 6.70 -2.93
C LEU A 186 5.18 5.67 -3.58
N LYS A 187 6.09 5.07 -2.80
CA LYS A 187 6.95 3.98 -3.28
C LYS A 187 6.12 2.76 -3.64
N LEU A 188 5.19 2.35 -2.77
CA LEU A 188 4.28 1.22 -3.02
C LEU A 188 3.42 1.46 -4.27
N LYS A 189 2.86 2.67 -4.42
CA LYS A 189 2.12 3.06 -5.63
C LYS A 189 2.93 2.85 -6.91
N ARG A 190 4.19 3.31 -6.94
CA ARG A 190 5.06 3.15 -8.13
C ARG A 190 5.33 1.68 -8.46
N ILE A 191 5.53 0.84 -7.43
CA ILE A 191 5.73 -0.61 -7.59
C ILE A 191 4.48 -1.26 -8.20
N LEU A 192 3.30 -0.99 -7.66
CA LEU A 192 2.04 -1.53 -8.18
C LEU A 192 1.75 -1.05 -9.61
N GLU A 193 2.01 0.23 -9.92
CA GLU A 193 1.86 0.77 -11.29
C GLU A 193 2.82 0.12 -12.30
N ALA A 194 4.05 -0.21 -11.88
CA ALA A 194 4.99 -0.94 -12.71
C ALA A 194 4.51 -2.37 -12.97
N GLN A 195 4.03 -3.07 -11.93
CA GLN A 195 3.45 -4.41 -12.08
C GLN A 195 2.22 -4.41 -12.99
N LEU A 196 1.37 -3.38 -12.89
CA LEU A 196 0.18 -3.24 -13.74
C LEU A 196 0.55 -3.12 -15.22
N ARG A 197 1.59 -2.35 -15.55
CA ARG A 197 2.11 -2.24 -16.92
C ARG A 197 2.66 -3.58 -17.43
N SER A 198 3.39 -4.33 -16.58
CA SER A 198 3.88 -5.67 -16.93
C SER A 198 2.74 -6.64 -17.22
N VAL A 199 1.68 -6.64 -16.40
CA VAL A 199 0.47 -7.45 -16.59
C VAL A 199 -0.25 -7.09 -17.89
N GLN A 200 -0.44 -5.80 -18.17
CA GLN A 200 -1.06 -5.33 -19.42
C GLN A 200 -0.27 -5.76 -20.66
N LYS A 201 1.07 -5.63 -20.63
CA LYS A 201 1.94 -6.09 -21.71
C LYS A 201 1.82 -7.60 -21.93
N GLN A 202 1.82 -8.38 -20.85
CA GLN A 202 1.71 -9.84 -20.95
C GLN A 202 0.33 -10.29 -21.46
N LEU A 203 -0.75 -9.58 -21.11
CA LEU A 203 -2.09 -9.83 -21.68
C LEU A 203 -2.11 -9.62 -23.19
N GLN A 204 -1.43 -8.60 -23.72
CA GLN A 204 -1.29 -8.39 -25.17
C GLN A 204 -0.54 -9.55 -25.85
N VAL A 205 0.53 -10.05 -25.22
CA VAL A 205 1.28 -11.21 -25.72
C VAL A 205 0.41 -12.48 -25.75
N LEU A 206 -0.38 -12.72 -24.71
CA LEU A 206 -1.31 -13.85 -24.64
C LEU A 206 -2.43 -13.73 -25.67
N ASP A 207 -3.01 -12.54 -25.88
CA ASP A 207 -4.01 -12.33 -26.93
C ASP A 207 -3.43 -12.56 -28.34
N GLY A 208 -2.19 -12.11 -28.58
CA GLY A 208 -1.46 -12.40 -29.82
C GLY A 208 -1.18 -13.90 -30.02
N ALA A 209 -0.91 -14.65 -28.95
CA ALA A 209 -0.77 -16.12 -29.02
C ALA A 209 -2.13 -16.80 -29.28
N ARG A 210 -3.20 -16.34 -28.63
CA ARG A 210 -4.58 -16.81 -28.81
C ARG A 210 -5.04 -16.66 -30.26
N LYS A 211 -4.82 -15.48 -30.86
CA LYS A 211 -5.16 -15.20 -32.28
C LYS A 211 -4.42 -16.11 -33.25
N ARG A 212 -3.11 -16.33 -33.03
CA ARG A 212 -2.30 -17.24 -33.86
C ARG A 212 -2.74 -18.70 -33.72
N LEU A 213 -3.07 -19.15 -32.51
CA LEU A 213 -3.62 -20.49 -32.28
C LEU A 213 -4.96 -20.68 -32.99
N ALA A 214 -5.85 -19.69 -32.91
CA ALA A 214 -7.14 -19.72 -33.61
C ALA A 214 -6.97 -19.79 -35.13
N ALA A 215 -6.00 -19.06 -35.69
CA ALA A 215 -5.69 -19.11 -37.12
C ALA A 215 -5.16 -20.49 -37.56
N CYS A 216 -4.17 -21.08 -36.86
CA CYS A 216 -3.66 -22.43 -37.20
C CYS A 216 -4.79 -23.47 -37.08
N LEU A 217 -5.61 -23.36 -36.03
CA LEU A 217 -6.75 -24.26 -35.83
C LEU A 217 -7.77 -24.16 -36.97
N GLN A 218 -8.11 -22.94 -37.40
CA GLN A 218 -9.05 -22.73 -38.50
C GLN A 218 -8.49 -23.24 -39.83
N GLU A 219 -7.20 -23.01 -40.11
CA GLU A 219 -6.53 -23.54 -41.30
C GLU A 219 -6.57 -25.08 -41.31
N ARG A 220 -6.16 -25.73 -40.21
CA ARG A 220 -6.17 -27.20 -40.12
C ARG A 220 -7.59 -27.78 -40.17
N SER A 221 -8.59 -27.07 -39.66
CA SER A 221 -10.00 -27.46 -39.77
C SER A 221 -10.45 -27.46 -41.22
N ARG A 222 -10.14 -26.39 -41.96
CA ARG A 222 -10.46 -26.30 -43.40
C ARG A 222 -9.81 -27.40 -44.22
N VAL A 223 -8.56 -27.77 -43.91
CA VAL A 223 -7.88 -28.90 -44.56
C VAL A 223 -8.65 -30.21 -44.34
N LEU A 224 -9.12 -30.45 -43.11
CA LEU A 224 -9.92 -31.63 -42.80
C LEU A 224 -11.25 -31.64 -43.56
N ASP A 225 -11.94 -30.50 -43.63
CA ASP A 225 -13.22 -30.36 -44.32
C ASP A 225 -13.07 -30.63 -45.83
N LEU A 226 -12.04 -30.05 -46.47
CA LEU A 226 -11.74 -30.28 -47.89
C LEU A 226 -11.47 -31.75 -48.21
N ILE A 227 -10.69 -32.44 -47.37
CA ILE A 227 -10.37 -33.85 -47.56
C ILE A 227 -11.61 -34.73 -47.35
N CYS A 228 -12.44 -34.43 -46.34
CA CYS A 228 -13.68 -35.18 -46.11
C CYS A 228 -14.66 -35.05 -47.28
N HIS A 229 -14.80 -33.86 -47.88
CA HIS A 229 -15.62 -33.70 -49.09
C HIS A 229 -15.10 -34.52 -50.28
N ALA A 230 -13.78 -34.63 -50.47
CA ALA A 230 -13.19 -35.45 -51.52
C ALA A 230 -13.38 -36.96 -51.33
N VAL A 231 -13.45 -37.43 -50.07
CA VAL A 231 -13.63 -38.85 -49.73
C VAL A 231 -15.09 -39.27 -49.75
N SER A 232 -16.03 -38.39 -49.36
CA SER A 232 -17.47 -38.70 -49.40
C SER A 232 -18.01 -38.94 -50.81
N SER A 233 -17.34 -38.42 -51.84
CA SER A 233 -17.59 -38.70 -53.27
C SER A 233 -17.18 -40.11 -53.71
N VAL A 234 -16.54 -40.92 -52.85
CA VAL A 234 -16.12 -42.30 -53.12
C VAL A 234 -16.78 -43.22 -52.10
N HIS A 235 -18.10 -43.40 -52.20
CA HIS A 235 -18.82 -44.38 -51.37
C HIS A 235 -18.54 -45.80 -51.87
N GLY A 236 -17.84 -46.61 -51.06
CA GLY A 236 -17.68 -48.04 -51.36
C GLY A 236 -16.66 -48.84 -50.56
N ALA A 237 -16.02 -48.32 -49.49
CA ALA A 237 -15.07 -49.11 -48.71
C ALA A 237 -15.54 -49.27 -47.26
N GLY A 238 -16.04 -50.47 -46.94
CA GLY A 238 -16.35 -50.89 -45.57
C GLY A 238 -15.09 -50.87 -44.70
N ILE A 239 -15.01 -49.92 -43.78
CA ILE A 239 -13.96 -49.85 -42.77
C ILE A 239 -14.43 -50.69 -41.58
N LYS A 240 -13.77 -51.82 -41.34
CA LYS A 240 -13.98 -52.63 -40.14
C LYS A 240 -13.57 -51.80 -38.90
N GLU A 241 -14.54 -51.61 -38.01
CA GLU A 241 -14.34 -51.07 -36.67
C GLU A 241 -13.43 -52.01 -35.86
N GLY A 242 -12.35 -51.46 -35.31
CA GLY A 242 -11.48 -52.18 -34.41
C GLY A 242 -10.22 -51.38 -34.12
N GLN A 243 -10.03 -51.02 -32.84
CA GLN A 243 -8.87 -50.33 -32.25
C GLN A 243 -8.90 -48.80 -32.31
N THR A 244 -9.69 -48.22 -31.40
CA THR A 244 -9.51 -46.86 -30.88
C THR A 244 -8.24 -46.78 -30.02
N GLU A 245 -7.07 -46.73 -30.64
CA GLU A 245 -5.88 -46.19 -29.99
C GLU A 245 -6.03 -44.67 -29.85
N LYS A 246 -5.58 -44.11 -28.71
CA LYS A 246 -5.58 -42.66 -28.52
C LYS A 246 -4.81 -42.01 -29.68
N PRO A 247 -5.35 -40.96 -30.33
CA PRO A 247 -4.70 -40.34 -31.46
C PRO A 247 -3.37 -39.72 -31.02
N VAL A 248 -2.26 -40.39 -31.35
CA VAL A 248 -0.90 -39.90 -31.10
C VAL A 248 -0.59 -38.78 -32.08
N THR A 249 -0.04 -37.66 -31.59
CA THR A 249 0.38 -36.59 -32.50
C THR A 249 1.51 -37.09 -33.41
N PRO A 250 1.38 -36.94 -34.73
CA PRO A 250 2.40 -37.36 -35.68
C PRO A 250 3.68 -36.51 -35.54
N PRO A 251 4.82 -36.97 -36.10
CA PRO A 251 6.05 -36.18 -36.17
C PRO A 251 5.82 -34.89 -36.98
N ILE A 252 6.67 -33.89 -36.75
CA ILE A 252 6.62 -32.61 -37.45
C ILE A 252 7.08 -32.81 -38.89
N GLU A 253 6.25 -32.42 -39.86
CA GLU A 253 6.56 -32.55 -41.27
C GLU A 253 6.02 -31.33 -42.04
N PRO A 254 6.75 -30.75 -43.01
CA PRO A 254 6.33 -29.55 -43.74
C PRO A 254 4.99 -29.69 -44.47
N LEU A 255 4.74 -30.86 -45.08
CA LEU A 255 3.52 -31.17 -45.83
C LEU A 255 2.56 -32.10 -45.06
N GLY A 256 2.94 -32.50 -43.85
CA GLY A 256 2.18 -33.43 -43.04
C GLY A 256 1.01 -32.78 -42.28
N PRO A 257 0.22 -33.59 -41.56
CA PRO A 257 -0.86 -33.11 -40.69
C PRO A 257 -0.38 -32.14 -39.60
N TYR A 258 0.84 -32.34 -39.10
CA TYR A 258 1.47 -31.51 -38.08
C TYR A 258 2.61 -30.69 -38.67
N THR A 259 2.27 -29.48 -39.10
CA THR A 259 3.22 -28.55 -39.72
C THR A 259 4.15 -27.91 -38.69
N PRO A 260 5.35 -27.47 -39.12
CA PRO A 260 6.26 -26.70 -38.27
C PRO A 260 5.60 -25.43 -37.73
N GLU A 261 4.68 -24.82 -38.49
CA GLU A 261 3.92 -23.64 -38.03
C GLU A 261 3.02 -23.95 -36.82
N CYS A 262 2.25 -25.04 -36.85
CA CYS A 262 1.42 -25.39 -35.70
C CYS A 262 2.28 -25.81 -34.49
N ALA A 263 3.42 -26.47 -34.71
CA ALA A 263 4.39 -26.74 -33.64
C ALA A 263 4.93 -25.45 -33.00
N ARG A 264 5.33 -24.47 -33.83
CA ARG A 264 5.85 -23.16 -33.41
C ARG A 264 4.81 -22.37 -32.63
N VAL A 265 3.57 -22.32 -33.09
CA VAL A 265 2.48 -21.60 -32.43
C VAL A 265 2.16 -22.23 -31.07
N ILE A 266 2.12 -23.57 -30.97
CA ILE A 266 1.93 -24.28 -29.70
C ILE A 266 3.08 -23.96 -28.72
N SER A 267 4.33 -24.03 -29.18
CA SER A 267 5.50 -23.73 -28.35
C SER A 267 5.47 -22.27 -27.85
N THR A 268 5.22 -21.32 -28.75
CA THR A 268 5.16 -19.89 -28.41
C THR A 268 4.05 -19.61 -27.38
N ALA A 269 2.89 -20.28 -27.51
CA ALA A 269 1.81 -20.15 -26.55
C ALA A 269 2.19 -20.78 -25.19
N ALA A 270 2.87 -21.92 -25.17
CA ALA A 270 3.35 -22.54 -23.93
C ALA A 270 4.34 -21.64 -23.18
N GLU A 271 5.28 -21.00 -23.90
CA GLU A 271 6.20 -20.02 -23.32
C GLU A 271 5.46 -18.78 -22.78
N ALA A 272 4.48 -18.26 -23.52
CA ALA A 272 3.66 -17.14 -23.09
C ALA A 272 2.87 -17.48 -21.82
N ARG A 273 2.31 -18.69 -21.72
CA ARG A 273 1.66 -19.17 -20.49
C ARG A 273 2.63 -19.29 -19.32
N LYS A 274 3.83 -19.81 -19.55
CA LYS A 274 4.88 -19.91 -18.51
C LYS A 274 5.27 -18.53 -17.97
N ARG A 275 5.47 -17.55 -18.85
CA ARG A 275 5.74 -16.16 -18.45
C ARG A 275 4.59 -15.55 -17.65
N SER A 276 3.35 -15.81 -18.07
CA SER A 276 2.15 -15.36 -17.34
C SER A 276 2.03 -15.97 -15.95
N ASN A 277 2.29 -17.27 -15.80
CA ASN A 277 2.26 -17.94 -14.51
C ASN A 277 3.28 -17.33 -13.53
N ASN A 278 4.52 -17.10 -13.98
CA ASN A 278 5.53 -16.43 -13.17
C ASN A 278 5.09 -15.02 -12.77
N LEU A 279 4.57 -14.24 -13.72
CA LEU A 279 4.08 -12.89 -13.44
C LEU A 279 2.92 -12.89 -12.45
N ARG A 280 2.02 -13.88 -12.47
CA ARG A 280 0.95 -13.99 -11.48
C ARG A 280 1.48 -14.21 -10.06
N LYS A 281 2.56 -14.98 -9.90
CA LYS A 281 3.23 -15.16 -8.60
C LYS A 281 3.85 -13.85 -8.13
N GLU A 282 4.58 -13.16 -9.01
CA GLU A 282 5.16 -11.83 -8.72
C GLU A 282 4.08 -10.81 -8.31
N VAL A 283 2.93 -10.81 -8.99
CA VAL A 283 1.79 -9.95 -8.65
C VAL A 283 1.21 -10.30 -7.28
N ALA A 284 1.02 -11.58 -6.98
CA ALA A 284 0.50 -12.01 -5.68
C ALA A 284 1.45 -11.63 -4.53
N GLU A 285 2.76 -11.84 -4.71
CA GLU A 285 3.79 -11.44 -3.76
C GLU A 285 3.86 -9.92 -3.58
N ALA A 286 3.79 -9.15 -4.67
CA ALA A 286 3.79 -7.69 -4.61
C ALA A 286 2.57 -7.15 -3.85
N ILE A 287 1.38 -7.74 -4.06
CA ILE A 287 0.16 -7.39 -3.33
C ILE A 287 0.32 -7.69 -1.85
N GLU A 288 0.78 -8.89 -1.49
CA GLU A 288 0.96 -9.30 -0.10
C GLU A 288 1.96 -8.39 0.64
N GLN A 289 3.11 -8.12 0.02
CA GLN A 289 4.13 -7.22 0.57
C GLN A 289 3.59 -5.80 0.76
N THR A 290 2.82 -5.30 -0.22
CA THR A 290 2.22 -3.98 -0.15
C THR A 290 1.25 -3.88 1.02
N VAL A 291 0.35 -4.86 1.19
CA VAL A 291 -0.60 -4.89 2.32
C VAL A 291 0.12 -4.93 3.67
N LYS A 292 1.20 -5.73 3.79
CA LYS A 292 2.01 -5.80 5.02
C LYS A 292 2.67 -4.46 5.35
N LEU A 293 3.37 -3.86 4.37
CA LEU A 293 4.08 -2.60 4.57
C LEU A 293 3.13 -1.42 4.81
N GLN A 294 1.99 -1.40 4.11
CA GLN A 294 0.92 -0.43 4.32
C GLN A 294 0.40 -0.47 5.76
N LYS A 295 0.05 -1.66 6.26
CA LYS A 295 -0.42 -1.84 7.65
C LYS A 295 0.63 -1.39 8.67
N ALA A 296 1.90 -1.75 8.46
CA ALA A 296 2.98 -1.35 9.34
C ALA A 296 3.17 0.18 9.37
N ALA A 297 3.14 0.83 8.21
CA ALA A 297 3.23 2.30 8.12
C ALA A 297 2.06 3.00 8.84
N HIS A 298 0.83 2.52 8.64
CA HIS A 298 -0.34 3.05 9.34
C HIS A 298 -0.25 2.87 10.85
N GLN A 299 0.18 1.70 11.31
CA GLN A 299 0.33 1.41 12.73
C GLN A 299 1.34 2.36 13.37
N SER A 300 2.51 2.52 12.75
CA SER A 300 3.57 3.42 13.23
C SER A 300 3.09 4.87 13.39
N VAL A 301 2.35 5.40 12.40
CA VAL A 301 1.81 6.77 12.50
C VAL A 301 0.71 6.87 13.56
N ASN A 302 -0.18 5.89 13.65
CA ASN A 302 -1.28 5.92 14.62
C ASN A 302 -0.77 5.84 16.06
N ASP A 303 0.26 5.03 16.30
CA ASP A 303 0.93 4.94 17.60
C ASP A 303 1.65 6.24 17.93
N GLY A 304 2.40 6.80 16.98
CA GLY A 304 3.07 8.09 17.14
C GLY A 304 2.11 9.25 17.41
N LEU A 305 0.96 9.30 16.73
CA LEU A 305 -0.09 10.30 17.00
C LEU A 305 -0.71 10.10 18.39
N THR A 306 -0.97 8.86 18.79
CA THR A 306 -1.55 8.55 20.11
C THR A 306 -0.59 8.94 21.23
N GLN A 307 0.70 8.63 21.06
CA GLN A 307 1.76 9.06 21.97
C GLN A 307 1.83 10.59 22.03
N LYS A 308 1.82 11.28 20.89
CA LYS A 308 1.87 12.75 20.85
C LYS A 308 0.70 13.40 21.58
N ILE A 309 -0.50 12.85 21.43
CA ILE A 309 -1.69 13.30 22.15
C ILE A 309 -1.48 13.13 23.66
N ALA A 310 -1.00 11.97 24.11
CA ALA A 310 -0.74 11.72 25.52
C ALA A 310 0.27 12.73 26.09
N GLU A 311 1.40 12.95 25.40
CA GLU A 311 2.42 13.94 25.79
C GLU A 311 1.83 15.36 25.89
N THR A 312 1.02 15.76 24.90
CA THR A 312 0.40 17.09 24.86
C THR A 312 -0.62 17.27 25.98
N VAL A 313 -1.40 16.24 26.29
CA VAL A 313 -2.38 16.26 27.38
C VAL A 313 -1.69 16.33 28.74
N THR A 314 -0.62 15.55 28.95
CA THR A 314 0.18 15.60 30.18
C THR A 314 0.81 16.97 30.37
N MET A 315 1.38 17.56 29.33
CA MET A 315 1.96 18.91 29.39
C MET A 315 0.89 19.96 29.73
N LYS A 316 -0.31 19.85 29.15
CA LYS A 316 -1.44 20.72 29.52
C LYS A 316 -1.79 20.60 31.01
N GLN A 317 -1.82 19.39 31.57
CA GLN A 317 -2.10 19.18 32.99
C GLN A 317 -1.05 19.86 33.88
N HIS A 318 0.24 19.73 33.56
CA HIS A 318 1.31 20.43 34.28
C HIS A 318 1.16 21.96 34.21
N LEU A 319 0.82 22.51 33.04
CA LEU A 319 0.60 23.95 32.89
C LEU A 319 -0.62 24.43 33.71
N LEU A 320 -1.69 23.64 33.78
CA LEU A 320 -2.86 23.98 34.60
C LEU A 320 -2.53 24.00 36.10
N VAL A 321 -1.75 23.02 36.57
CA VAL A 321 -1.25 22.99 37.95
C VAL A 321 -0.35 24.21 38.21
N GLY A 322 0.62 24.47 37.33
CA GLY A 322 1.52 25.63 37.44
C GLY A 322 0.80 26.97 37.41
N SER A 323 -0.29 27.11 36.64
CA SER A 323 -1.15 28.31 36.67
C SER A 323 -1.85 28.50 38.02
N GLY A 324 -2.33 27.41 38.63
CA GLY A 324 -2.90 27.41 39.97
C GLY A 324 -1.88 27.81 41.04
N GLU A 325 -0.68 27.23 41.00
CA GLU A 325 0.43 27.57 41.89
C GLU A 325 0.84 29.04 41.76
N THR A 326 0.98 29.54 40.53
CA THR A 326 1.30 30.95 40.25
C THR A 326 0.22 31.89 40.78
N GLN A 327 -1.06 31.48 40.68
CA GLN A 327 -2.18 32.24 41.21
C GLN A 327 -2.18 32.29 42.74
N MET A 328 -1.90 31.17 43.40
CA MET A 328 -1.74 31.12 44.86
C MET A 328 -0.57 31.96 45.33
N ALA A 329 0.57 31.90 44.62
CA ALA A 329 1.74 32.73 44.90
C ALA A 329 1.40 34.22 44.76
N LEU A 330 0.65 34.62 43.72
CA LEU A 330 0.19 35.99 43.53
C LEU A 330 -0.67 36.47 44.70
N PHE A 331 -1.67 35.69 45.13
CA PHE A 331 -2.50 36.06 46.28
C PHE A 331 -1.69 36.14 47.58
N ARG A 332 -0.74 35.22 47.78
CA ARG A 332 0.17 35.27 48.93
C ARG A 332 1.01 36.54 48.90
N SER A 333 1.67 36.85 47.78
CA SER A 333 2.50 38.04 47.62
C SER A 333 1.69 39.33 47.75
N LYS A 334 0.44 39.36 47.28
CA LYS A 334 -0.45 40.51 47.47
C LYS A 334 -0.76 40.74 48.96
N ARG A 335 -1.11 39.69 49.72
CA ARG A 335 -1.33 39.81 51.17
C ARG A 335 -0.08 40.30 51.90
N TRP A 336 1.10 39.82 51.53
CA TRP A 336 2.37 40.30 52.09
C TRP A 336 2.67 41.75 51.73
N TYR A 337 2.32 42.17 50.52
CA TYR A 337 2.43 43.56 50.08
C TYR A 337 1.54 44.45 50.95
N ASP A 338 0.24 44.13 51.07
CA ASP A 338 -0.72 44.92 51.84
C ASP A 338 -0.34 44.99 53.34
N ALA A 339 0.16 43.89 53.91
CA ALA A 339 0.62 43.86 55.30
C ALA A 339 1.91 44.67 55.54
N THR A 340 2.87 44.59 54.61
CA THR A 340 4.12 45.38 54.65
C THR A 340 3.83 46.87 54.46
N GLU A 341 2.88 47.21 53.58
CA GLU A 341 2.42 48.59 53.35
C GLU A 341 1.82 49.17 54.64
N MET A 342 0.94 48.41 55.30
CA MET A 342 0.36 48.82 56.58
C MET A 342 1.44 48.98 57.67
N ALA A 343 2.40 48.06 57.76
CA ALA A 343 3.52 48.14 58.71
C ALA A 343 4.40 49.37 58.45
N LEU A 344 4.69 49.67 57.18
CA LEU A 344 5.42 50.86 56.78
C LEU A 344 4.67 52.13 57.21
N GLY A 345 3.35 52.18 57.00
CA GLY A 345 2.49 53.27 57.46
C GLY A 345 2.58 53.50 58.98
N TYR A 346 2.58 52.42 59.78
CA TYR A 346 2.80 52.53 61.23
C TYR A 346 4.19 53.06 61.59
N THR A 347 5.24 52.65 60.87
CA THR A 347 6.62 53.12 61.14
C THR A 347 6.85 54.59 60.76
N LEU A 348 6.23 55.06 59.67
CA LEU A 348 6.33 56.45 59.21
C LEU A 348 5.51 57.39 60.09
N GLY A 349 4.48 56.87 60.76
CA GLY A 349 3.62 57.66 61.65
C GLY A 349 2.66 58.57 60.88
N PRO A 350 2.06 59.57 61.55
CA PRO A 350 1.10 60.47 60.93
C PRO A 350 1.73 61.27 59.80
N VAL A 351 1.11 61.18 58.62
CA VAL A 351 1.58 61.83 57.38
C VAL A 351 1.36 63.34 57.43
N SER A 352 0.39 63.83 58.23
CA SER A 352 0.10 65.24 58.41
C SER A 352 0.31 65.70 59.86
N TYR A 353 0.84 66.91 60.01
CA TYR A 353 1.04 67.58 61.31
C TYR A 353 -0.27 67.90 62.04
N SER A 354 -1.40 67.88 61.32
CA SER A 354 -2.76 67.99 61.88
C SER A 354 -3.20 66.74 62.64
N ASP A 355 -2.59 65.59 62.37
CA ASP A 355 -3.03 64.29 62.88
C ASP A 355 -2.36 63.97 64.23
N LEU A 356 -1.37 64.77 64.62
CA LEU A 356 -0.73 64.73 65.93
C LEU A 356 -1.62 65.41 66.96
N THR A 357 -1.89 64.73 68.07
CA THR A 357 -2.54 65.38 69.21
C THR A 357 -1.65 66.50 69.76
N THR A 358 -2.24 67.48 70.44
CA THR A 358 -1.49 68.53 71.16
C THR A 358 -0.52 67.97 72.19
N ARG A 359 -0.53 66.66 72.49
CA ARG A 359 0.42 65.94 73.35
C ARG A 359 1.57 65.26 72.61
N GLU A 360 1.52 65.11 71.29
CA GLU A 360 2.55 64.48 70.45
C GLU A 360 3.38 65.46 69.59
N ARG A 361 2.91 66.70 69.39
CA ARG A 361 3.67 67.73 68.65
C ARG A 361 5.02 68.09 69.30
N LEU A 362 6.09 68.08 68.50
CA LEU A 362 7.47 68.35 68.89
C LEU A 362 7.82 69.85 69.00
N ASP A 363 6.89 70.76 68.67
CA ASP A 363 7.04 72.22 68.70
C ASP A 363 6.74 72.85 70.08
N ARG A 364 6.36 72.04 71.07
CA ARG A 364 6.04 72.57 72.40
C ARG A 364 7.28 73.11 73.12
N PRO A 365 7.18 74.26 73.82
CA PRO A 365 8.33 74.89 74.49
C PRO A 365 9.13 73.95 75.42
N ALA A 366 8.45 73.03 76.11
CA ALA A 366 9.09 72.04 76.99
C ALA A 366 9.92 70.98 76.22
N VAL A 367 9.48 70.60 75.02
CA VAL A 367 10.15 69.59 74.18
C VAL A 367 11.33 70.21 73.42
N GLN A 368 11.22 71.47 73.00
CA GLN A 368 12.31 72.22 72.36
C GLN A 368 13.53 72.39 73.28
N LEU A 369 13.30 72.50 74.60
CA LEU A 369 14.37 72.54 75.61
C LEU A 369 15.11 71.19 75.75
N HIS A 370 14.41 70.07 75.52
CA HIS A 370 14.98 68.72 75.61
C HIS A 370 15.57 68.25 74.27
N GLN A 371 15.18 68.85 73.14
CA GLN A 371 15.70 68.51 71.81
C GLN A 371 17.20 68.78 71.59
N ARG A 372 17.81 69.61 72.45
CA ARG A 372 19.25 69.89 72.43
C ARG A 372 20.07 68.88 73.25
N HIS A 373 19.43 67.91 73.91
CA HIS A 373 20.12 66.89 74.69
C HIS A 373 20.70 65.81 73.76
N PRO A 374 21.95 65.33 73.96
CA PRO A 374 22.54 64.26 73.15
C PRO A 374 21.73 62.94 73.20
N GLY A 375 20.85 62.81 74.20
CA GLY A 375 19.84 61.76 74.28
C GLY A 375 18.70 61.84 73.26
N ASN A 376 18.68 62.83 72.35
CA ASN A 376 17.77 62.84 71.19
C ASN A 376 18.35 62.14 69.95
N GLN A 377 19.60 61.67 70.01
CA GLN A 377 20.17 60.71 69.06
C GLN A 377 19.99 59.28 69.60
N LEU A 378 18.75 58.95 69.97
CA LEU A 378 18.43 57.62 70.47
C LEU A 378 18.77 56.58 69.38
N PRO A 379 19.58 55.55 69.70
CA PRO A 379 19.85 54.46 68.76
C PRO A 379 18.54 53.83 68.24
N GLU A 380 17.51 53.79 69.08
CA GLU A 380 16.17 53.31 68.75
C GLU A 380 15.52 54.09 67.59
N ALA A 381 15.72 55.41 67.53
CA ALA A 381 15.19 56.24 66.43
C ALA A 381 15.91 55.95 65.10
N ARG A 382 17.22 55.68 65.14
CA ARG A 382 17.98 55.26 63.95
C ARG A 382 17.56 53.87 63.48
N GLU A 383 17.25 52.97 64.40
CA GLU A 383 16.73 51.64 64.10
C GLU A 383 15.35 51.69 63.45
N ILE A 384 14.46 52.58 63.89
CA ILE A 384 13.14 52.79 63.27
C ILE A 384 13.28 53.33 61.83
N VAL A 385 14.15 54.31 61.60
CA VAL A 385 14.41 54.84 60.25
C VAL A 385 14.98 53.74 59.34
N ARG A 386 15.97 52.97 59.81
CA ARG A 386 16.54 51.85 59.06
C ARG A 386 15.51 50.75 58.79
N ALA A 387 14.64 50.46 59.74
CA ALA A 387 13.55 49.50 59.56
C ALA A 387 12.54 49.99 58.50
N GLY A 388 12.21 51.28 58.49
CA GLY A 388 11.37 51.90 57.47
C GLY A 388 11.96 51.79 56.06
N GLU A 389 13.26 52.07 55.91
CA GLU A 389 13.98 51.88 54.63
C GLU A 389 13.94 50.42 54.15
N GLY A 390 14.20 49.46 55.05
CA GLY A 390 14.12 48.04 54.73
C GLY A 390 12.71 47.56 54.36
N LEU A 391 11.67 48.09 55.02
CA LEU A 391 10.27 47.83 54.67
C LEU A 391 9.92 48.38 53.29
N GLN A 392 10.37 49.59 52.97
CA GLN A 392 10.16 50.22 51.66
C GLN A 392 10.85 49.43 50.53
N GLU A 393 12.06 48.94 50.75
CA GLU A 393 12.78 48.09 49.79
C GLU A 393 12.06 46.73 49.58
N SER A 394 11.61 46.10 50.67
CA SER A 394 10.81 44.87 50.63
C SER A 394 9.48 45.04 49.88
N LEU A 395 8.83 46.19 50.07
CA LEU A 395 7.59 46.54 49.38
C LEU A 395 7.81 46.72 47.87
N ASN A 396 8.87 47.42 47.47
CA ASN A 396 9.26 47.59 46.08
C ASN A 396 9.64 46.25 45.42
N ALA A 397 10.38 45.38 46.13
CA ALA A 397 10.71 44.04 45.66
C ALA A 397 9.45 43.18 45.47
N THR A 398 8.52 43.21 46.42
CA THR A 398 7.26 42.46 46.35
C THR A 398 6.37 42.96 45.22
N ALA A 399 6.29 44.27 44.98
CA ALA A 399 5.57 44.84 43.84
C ALA A 399 6.11 44.33 42.49
N ARG A 400 7.44 44.32 42.31
CA ARG A 400 8.10 43.77 41.11
C ARG A 400 7.77 42.28 40.93
N ASN A 401 7.87 41.50 42.02
CA ASN A 401 7.54 40.08 42.01
C ASN A 401 6.07 39.81 41.62
N ILE A 402 5.13 40.62 42.12
CA ILE A 402 3.72 40.54 41.72
C ILE A 402 3.57 40.82 40.21
N GLY A 403 4.28 41.83 39.68
CA GLY A 403 4.31 42.13 38.25
C GLY A 403 4.80 40.94 37.42
N LEU A 404 5.91 40.32 37.83
CA LEU A 404 6.46 39.15 37.16
C LEU A 404 5.50 37.95 37.23
N LEU A 405 4.91 37.67 38.39
CA LEU A 405 3.94 36.59 38.56
C LEU A 405 2.70 36.77 37.68
N ARG A 406 2.22 38.01 37.49
CA ARG A 406 1.11 38.31 36.56
C ARG A 406 1.49 37.98 35.10
N LEU A 407 2.69 38.37 34.67
CA LEU A 407 3.17 38.07 33.33
C LEU A 407 3.36 36.57 33.11
N THR A 408 3.96 35.88 34.09
CA THR A 408 4.15 34.43 34.05
C THR A 408 2.80 33.71 34.01
N LYS A 409 1.83 34.10 34.84
CA LYS A 409 0.48 33.52 34.81
C LYS A 409 -0.16 33.64 33.43
N LYS A 410 -0.11 34.83 32.83
CA LYS A 410 -0.64 35.08 31.49
C LYS A 410 0.01 34.15 30.44
N LYS A 411 1.33 33.99 30.48
CA LYS A 411 2.06 33.08 29.58
C LYS A 411 1.68 31.61 29.78
N VAL A 412 1.62 31.14 31.02
CA VAL A 412 1.23 29.75 31.33
C VAL A 412 -0.21 29.47 30.89
N ASP A 413 -1.13 30.42 31.09
CA ASP A 413 -2.52 30.30 30.63
C ASP A 413 -2.63 30.30 29.10
N GLU A 414 -1.84 31.11 28.40
CA GLU A 414 -1.72 31.10 26.94
C GLU A 414 -1.21 29.75 26.43
N ASP A 415 -0.12 29.24 27.00
CA ASP A 415 0.47 27.96 26.63
C ASP A 415 -0.49 26.80 26.90
N ALA A 416 -1.23 26.82 28.03
CA ALA A 416 -2.23 25.81 28.34
C ALA A 416 -3.38 25.79 27.30
N ARG A 417 -3.80 26.96 26.81
CA ARG A 417 -4.82 27.07 25.74
C ARG A 417 -4.29 26.54 24.41
N ASP A 418 -3.06 26.86 24.05
CA ASP A 418 -2.44 26.38 22.81
C ASP A 418 -2.25 24.84 22.83
N LYS A 419 -1.76 24.28 23.94
CA LYS A 419 -1.68 22.83 24.17
C LYS A 419 -3.04 22.16 24.10
N HIS A 420 -4.08 22.79 24.66
CA HIS A 420 -5.45 22.27 24.55
C HIS A 420 -5.91 22.18 23.10
N ARG A 421 -5.73 23.25 22.32
CA ARG A 421 -6.09 23.28 20.89
C ARG A 421 -5.31 22.24 20.09
N ALA A 422 -4.01 22.10 20.35
CA ALA A 422 -3.19 21.08 19.70
C ALA A 422 -3.70 19.65 19.98
N ALA A 423 -4.00 19.33 21.24
CA ALA A 423 -4.53 18.01 21.61
C ALA A 423 -5.90 17.72 20.95
N VAL A 424 -6.75 18.73 20.79
CA VAL A 424 -8.04 18.58 20.09
C VAL A 424 -7.81 18.24 18.62
N ILE A 425 -6.94 19.00 17.94
CA ILE A 425 -6.61 18.79 16.51
C ILE A 425 -6.00 17.39 16.30
N ASP A 426 -5.00 16.99 17.08
CA ASP A 426 -4.38 15.67 16.94
C ASP A 426 -5.38 14.55 17.25
N GLY A 427 -6.28 14.78 18.20
CA GLY A 427 -7.42 13.89 18.48
C GLY A 427 -8.38 13.77 17.30
N ASP A 428 -8.71 14.87 16.62
CA ASP A 428 -9.53 14.88 15.40
C ASP A 428 -8.85 14.14 14.24
N VAL A 429 -7.54 14.34 14.04
CA VAL A 429 -6.75 13.59 13.06
C VAL A 429 -6.85 12.09 13.33
N THR A 430 -6.63 11.67 14.58
CA THR A 430 -6.67 10.26 14.97
C THR A 430 -8.06 9.66 14.75
N ARG A 431 -9.12 10.38 15.11
CA ARG A 431 -10.51 9.96 14.84
C ARG A 431 -10.80 9.86 13.34
N MET A 432 -10.36 10.85 12.56
CA MET A 432 -10.54 10.89 11.11
C MET A 432 -9.85 9.71 10.43
N ARG A 433 -8.60 9.41 10.82
CA ARG A 433 -7.83 8.26 10.34
C ARG A 433 -8.48 6.93 10.70
N ARG A 434 -9.04 6.79 11.91
CA ARG A 434 -9.81 5.60 12.31
C ARG A 434 -11.11 5.44 11.50
N ARG A 435 -11.84 6.54 11.26
CA ARG A 435 -13.10 6.52 10.50
C ARG A 435 -12.90 6.19 9.03
N LEU A 436 -11.86 6.74 8.43
CA LEU A 436 -11.54 6.58 7.00
C LEU A 436 -10.55 5.43 6.75
N GLY A 437 -10.10 4.75 7.80
CA GLY A 437 -9.21 3.59 7.72
C GLY A 437 -9.93 2.42 7.05
N ASN A 438 -9.36 1.94 5.94
CA ASN A 438 -9.77 0.75 5.21
C ASN A 438 -11.28 0.69 4.85
N HIS A 439 -11.57 1.22 3.66
CA HIS A 439 -12.78 0.92 2.85
C HIS A 439 -14.10 1.59 3.27
N ARG A 440 -14.11 2.42 4.32
CA ARG A 440 -15.31 3.13 4.79
C ARG A 440 -15.38 4.61 4.35
N TRP A 441 -14.78 4.90 3.20
CA TRP A 441 -14.92 6.22 2.58
C TRP A 441 -16.35 6.36 2.07
N VAL A 442 -17.21 7.04 2.82
CA VAL A 442 -18.41 7.65 2.23
C VAL A 442 -17.89 8.78 1.36
N ILE A 443 -17.83 8.56 0.05
CA ILE A 443 -17.74 9.67 -0.89
C ILE A 443 -19.07 10.39 -0.74
N ASN A 444 -19.11 11.43 0.09
CA ASN A 444 -20.20 12.39 0.00
C ASN A 444 -20.18 12.87 -1.45
N GLY A 445 -21.25 12.57 -2.16
CA GLY A 445 -21.39 12.90 -3.56
C GLY A 445 -21.02 14.36 -3.78
N ILE A 446 -20.07 14.59 -4.67
CA ILE A 446 -20.08 15.81 -5.48
C ILE A 446 -21.33 15.65 -6.34
N GLY A 447 -22.42 16.18 -5.79
CA GLY A 447 -23.77 16.06 -6.28
C GLY A 447 -24.57 17.17 -5.61
N CYS A 448 -24.14 18.41 -5.86
CA CYS A 448 -24.89 19.65 -5.90
C CYS A 448 -24.07 20.59 -6.78
#